data_AF-A0A662CI92-F1
#
_entry.id   AF-A0A662CI92-F1
#
_cell.length_a   1.000
_cell.length_b   1.000
_cell.length_c   1.000
_cell.angle_alpha   90.00
_cell.angle_beta   90.00
_cell.angle_gamma   90.00
#
_symmetry.space_group_name_H-M   'P 1'
#
loop_
_entity.id
_entity.type
_entity.pdbx_description
1 polymer ?
#
loop_
_entity_poly.entity_id
_entity_poly.type
_entity_poly.pdbx_seq_one_letter_code
_entity_poly.pdbx_strand_id
1 'polypeptide(L)'
;MDSKTIFSFLHDHFLFKFLSDEELGQLLPLFNPISLEEGEVLYRAGFPGRNFFLVVSGKMLIKDENQNGVIINSRGHFGDRELH
;
A
#
# COMPACT_ATOMS: atom_id res chain seq x y z
N MET A 1 -5.80 -8.40 10.77
CA MET A 1 -6.62 -7.92 9.64
C MET A 1 -7.17 -9.15 8.93
N ASP A 2 -8.44 -9.15 8.57
CA ASP A 2 -9.15 -10.27 7.97
C ASP A 2 -9.02 -10.25 6.43
N SER A 3 -8.82 -11.42 5.83
CA SER A 3 -8.65 -11.58 4.37
C SER A 3 -9.85 -11.05 3.56
N LYS A 4 -11.05 -11.04 4.15
CA LYS A 4 -12.26 -10.49 3.52
C LYS A 4 -12.17 -8.97 3.34
N THR A 5 -11.68 -8.24 4.34
CA THR A 5 -11.49 -6.79 4.26
C THR A 5 -10.47 -6.43 3.17
N ILE A 6 -9.36 -7.16 3.08
CA ILE A 6 -8.35 -6.94 2.04
C ILE A 6 -8.91 -7.27 0.64
N PHE A 7 -9.65 -8.38 0.52
CA PHE A 7 -10.29 -8.75 -0.74
C PHE A 7 -11.28 -7.68 -1.22
N SER A 8 -12.15 -7.18 -0.35
CA SER A 8 -13.07 -6.07 -0.67
C SER A 8 -12.33 -4.81 -1.07
N PHE A 9 -11.21 -4.50 -0.40
CA PHE A 9 -10.37 -3.37 -0.76
C PHE A 9 -9.81 -3.52 -2.17
N LEU A 10 -9.22 -4.66 -2.51
CA LEU A 10 -8.65 -4.91 -3.83
C LEU A 10 -9.73 -4.81 -4.90
N HIS A 11 -10.87 -5.45 -4.68
CA HIS A 11 -12.00 -5.41 -5.61
C HIS A 11 -12.46 -3.98 -5.93
N ASP A 12 -12.50 -3.08 -4.95
CA ASP A 12 -12.93 -1.69 -5.13
C ASP A 12 -11.81 -0.74 -5.60
N HIS A 13 -10.55 -1.13 -5.45
CA HIS A 13 -9.40 -0.28 -5.76
C HIS A 13 -9.20 -0.15 -7.28
N PHE A 14 -8.99 1.07 -7.76
CA PHE A 14 -9.01 1.38 -9.20
C PHE A 14 -7.96 0.63 -10.04
N LEU A 15 -6.85 0.20 -9.42
CA LEU A 15 -5.81 -0.61 -10.07
C LEU A 15 -6.23 -2.06 -10.31
N PHE A 16 -7.13 -2.60 -9.48
CA PHE A 16 -7.45 -4.02 -9.45
C PHE A 16 -8.91 -4.32 -9.79
N LYS A 17 -9.79 -3.32 -9.86
CA LYS A 17 -11.21 -3.45 -10.22
C LYS A 17 -11.50 -4.12 -11.58
N PHE A 18 -10.48 -4.32 -12.41
CA PHE A 18 -10.60 -4.98 -13.72
C PHE A 18 -10.21 -6.46 -13.67
N LEU A 19 -9.68 -6.92 -12.53
CA LEU A 19 -9.36 -8.32 -12.28
C LEU A 19 -10.63 -9.08 -11.86
N SER A 20 -10.74 -10.31 -12.32
CA SER A 20 -11.75 -11.26 -11.86
C SER A 20 -11.52 -11.71 -10.42
N ASP A 21 -12.56 -12.26 -9.78
CA ASP A 21 -12.45 -12.82 -8.42
C ASP A 21 -11.37 -13.92 -8.32
N GLU A 22 -11.15 -14.68 -9.38
CA GLU A 22 -10.11 -15.71 -9.45
C GLU A 22 -8.70 -15.09 -9.44
N GLU A 23 -8.47 -14.06 -10.26
CA GLU A 23 -7.20 -13.32 -10.30
C GLU A 23 -6.95 -12.58 -8.98
N LEU A 24 -7.98 -11.97 -8.39
CA LEU A 24 -7.89 -11.37 -7.06
C LEU A 24 -7.57 -12.41 -5.99
N GLY A 25 -8.14 -13.62 -6.09
CA GLY A 25 -7.84 -14.75 -5.21
C GLY A 25 -6.38 -15.21 -5.30
N GLN A 26 -5.76 -15.12 -6.48
CA GLN A 26 -4.34 -15.39 -6.68
C GLN A 26 -3.44 -14.27 -6.16
N LEU A 27 -3.89 -13.01 -6.22
CA LEU A 27 -3.16 -11.84 -5.78
C LEU A 27 -3.16 -11.68 -4.25
N LEU A 28 -4.29 -11.98 -3.61
CA LEU A 28 -4.50 -11.84 -2.16
C LEU A 28 -3.39 -12.45 -1.30
N PRO A 29 -2.92 -13.70 -1.53
CA PRO A 29 -1.84 -14.30 -0.73
C PRO A 29 -0.45 -13.69 -0.97
N LEU A 30 -0.27 -12.87 -2.01
CA LEU A 30 1.00 -12.17 -2.27
C LEU A 30 1.16 -10.93 -1.39
N PHE A 31 0.06 -10.41 -0.83
CA PHE A 31 0.09 -9.28 0.09
C PHE A 31 0.45 -9.72 1.50
N ASN A 32 1.47 -9.07 2.06
CA ASN A 32 1.86 -9.22 3.46
C ASN A 32 1.25 -8.08 4.29
N PRO A 33 0.38 -8.37 5.27
CA PRO A 33 -0.19 -7.33 6.12
C PRO A 33 0.88 -6.73 7.02
N ILE A 34 0.91 -5.39 7.10
CA ILE A 34 1.82 -4.64 7.96
C ILE A 34 0.99 -3.68 8.81
N SER A 35 1.23 -3.69 10.12
CA SER A 35 0.69 -2.72 11.07
C SER A 35 1.82 -1.86 11.58
N LEU A 36 1.60 -0.56 11.65
CA LEU A 36 2.55 0.41 12.18
C LEU A 36 1.88 1.22 13.29
N GLU A 37 2.63 1.55 14.32
CA GLU A 37 2.23 2.51 15.33
C GLU A 37 2.50 3.96 14.87
N GLU A 38 1.92 4.93 15.58
CA GLU A 38 2.14 6.34 15.28
C GLU A 38 3.63 6.69 15.46
N GLY A 39 4.23 7.22 14.39
CA GLY A 39 5.65 7.58 14.37
C GLY A 39 6.59 6.48 13.91
N GLU A 40 6.12 5.25 13.71
CA GLU A 40 6.94 4.20 13.11
C GLU A 40 7.23 4.46 11.62
N VAL A 41 8.45 4.10 11.20
CA VAL A 41 8.93 4.30 9.84
C VAL A 41 8.95 2.96 9.13
N LEU A 42 8.13 2.82 8.08
CA LEU A 42 8.07 1.61 7.26
C LEU A 42 9.39 1.36 6.51
N TYR A 43 9.90 2.37 5.81
CA TYR A 43 11.21 2.35 5.15
C TYR A 43 11.74 3.77 4.93
N ARG A 44 13.02 3.88 4.56
CA ARG A 44 13.69 5.12 4.16
C ARG A 44 14.09 5.04 2.69
N ALA A 45 14.09 6.19 1.99
CA ALA A 45 14.56 6.28 0.62
C ALA A 45 15.99 5.72 0.49
N GLY A 46 16.29 5.07 -0.64
CA GLY A 46 17.56 4.40 -0.88
C GLY A 46 17.61 2.92 -0.47
N PHE A 47 16.52 2.37 0.08
CA PHE A 47 16.41 0.92 0.27
C PHE A 47 16.06 0.23 -1.06
N PRO A 48 16.79 -0.82 -1.51
CA PRO A 48 16.66 -1.41 -2.84
C PRO A 48 15.43 -2.33 -3.01
N GLY A 49 14.28 -1.95 -2.43
CA GLY A 49 13.04 -2.71 -2.52
C GLY A 49 12.00 -2.01 -3.37
N ARG A 50 11.66 -2.57 -4.53
CA ARG A 50 10.42 -2.25 -5.24
C ARG A 50 9.25 -2.93 -4.53
N ASN A 51 8.75 -2.29 -3.48
CA ASN A 51 7.57 -2.74 -2.77
C ASN A 51 6.38 -1.85 -3.13
N PHE A 52 5.23 -2.47 -3.37
CA PHE A 52 3.97 -1.79 -3.59
C PHE A 52 3.13 -1.91 -2.32
N PHE A 53 2.64 -0.78 -1.81
CA PHE A 53 1.89 -0.73 -0.56
C PHE A 53 0.49 -0.17 -0.77
N LEU A 54 -0.46 -0.76 -0.06
CA LEU A 54 -1.85 -0.33 0.03
C LEU A 54 -2.13 0.17 1.44
N VAL A 55 -2.63 1.40 1.57
CA VAL A 55 -3.04 1.93 2.88
C VAL A 55 -4.49 1.49 3.12
N VAL A 56 -4.66 0.35 3.77
CA VAL A 56 -6.00 -0.20 4.04
C VAL A 56 -6.72 0.60 5.12
N SER A 57 -6.00 1.08 6.14
CA SER A 57 -6.52 1.94 7.21
C SER A 57 -5.44 2.90 7.72
N GLY A 58 -5.86 4.03 8.30
CA GLY A 58 -4.96 5.06 8.81
C GLY A 58 -4.45 6.01 7.72
N LYS A 59 -3.28 6.60 7.96
CA LYS A 59 -2.60 7.53 7.05
C LYS A 59 -1.10 7.32 7.12
N MET A 60 -0.43 7.47 5.98
CA MET A 60 1.02 7.41 5.87
C MET A 60 1.56 8.76 5.41
N LEU A 61 2.67 9.20 6.02
CA LEU A 61 3.41 10.37 5.56
C LEU A 61 4.63 9.88 4.78
N ILE A 62 4.67 10.22 3.49
CA ILE A 62 5.81 9.95 2.62
C ILE A 62 6.58 11.25 2.46
N LYS A 63 7.89 11.21 2.66
CA LYS A 63 8.78 12.37 2.49
C LYS A 63 9.84 12.07 1.44
N ASP A 64 10.11 13.05 0.60
CA ASP A 64 11.29 13.04 -0.27
C ASP A 64 12.57 13.42 0.52
N GLU A 65 13.70 13.41 -0.17
CA GLU A 65 15.01 13.83 0.36
C GLU A 65 15.05 15.30 0.83
N ASN A 66 14.19 16.15 0.25
CA ASN A 66 14.06 17.57 0.58
C ASN A 66 13.05 17.82 1.73
N GLN A 67 12.56 16.75 2.37
CA GLN A 67 11.54 16.78 3.42
C GLN A 67 10.16 17.28 2.98
N ASN A 68 9.89 17.36 1.68
CA ASN A 68 8.55 17.60 1.18
C ASN A 68 7.69 16.37 1.43
N GLY A 69 6.57 16.57 2.13
CA GLY A 69 5.69 15.50 2.57
C GLY A 69 4.39 15.41 1.80
N VAL A 70 3.97 14.20 1.46
CA VAL A 70 2.62 13.89 0.98
C VAL A 70 1.96 12.90 1.94
N ILE A 71 0.71 13.18 2.31
CA ILE A 71 -0.10 12.28 3.14
C ILE A 71 -0.93 11.37 2.24
N ILE A 72 -0.75 10.06 2.40
CA ILE A 72 -1.56 9.03 1.76
C ILE A 72 -2.58 8.55 2.79
N ASN A 73 -3.87 8.80 2.51
CA ASN A 73 -4.97 8.34 3.35
C ASN A 73 -5.34 6.89 3.04
N SER A 74 -6.27 6.34 3.82
CA SER A 74 -6.88 5.05 3.52
C SER A 74 -7.42 4.99 2.09
N ARG A 75 -7.33 3.82 1.46
CA ARG A 75 -7.60 3.59 0.03
C ARG A 75 -6.59 4.19 -0.95
N GLY A 76 -5.55 4.84 -0.45
CA GLY A 76 -4.38 5.19 -1.26
C GLY A 76 -3.39 4.03 -1.43
N HIS A 77 -2.47 4.20 -2.36
CA HIS A 77 -1.33 3.31 -2.59
C HIS A 77 -0.08 4.12 -2.86
N PHE A 78 1.09 3.49 -2.75
CA PHE A 78 2.38 4.07 -3.09
C PHE A 78 3.41 2.97 -3.41
N GLY A 79 4.53 3.36 -4.01
CA GLY A 79 5.57 2.43 -4.46
C GLY A 79 5.34 1.85 -5.86
N ASP A 80 4.31 2.32 -6.57
CA ASP A 80 4.10 2.06 -8.00
C ASP A 80 5.13 2.79 -8.89
N ARG A 81 5.78 3.82 -8.34
CA ARG A 81 6.82 4.62 -8.97
C ARG A 81 8.00 4.79 -8.01
N GLU A 82 9.21 4.83 -8.57
CA GLU A 82 10.41 5.22 -7.83
C GLU A 82 10.21 6.66 -7.31
N LEU A 83 10.52 6.90 -6.04
CA LEU A 83 10.69 8.26 -5.53
C LEU A 83 11.99 8.79 -6.14
N HIS A 84 11.89 9.60 -7.20
CA HIS A 84 13.01 10.37 -7.75
C HIS A 84 13.20 11.67 -7.00
#